data_AF-A0A533MKH2-F1
#
_entry.id   AF-A0A533MKH2-F1
#
_cell.length_a   1.000
_cell.length_b   1.000
_cell.length_c   1.000
_cell.angle_alpha   90.00
_cell.angle_beta   90.00
_cell.angle_gamma   90.00
#
_symmetry.space_group_name_H-M   'P 1'
#
loop_
_entity.id
_entity.type
_entity.pdbx_description
1 polymer ?
#
loop_
_entity_poly.entity_id
_entity_poly.type
_entity_poly.pdbx_seq_one_letter_code
_entity_poly.pdbx_strand_id
1 'polypeptide(L)'
;MGSRIGLTSSSAQVNIDFLAGVSIFLVSFLLVVQLVPNLFIPFQGQPVTLHSVAYRTGVILCEDPGWYNDTVNNSGYNWENHSDNVSRLGLAKNKFTTNSSTPLMLSGSKLFCLAGMYNSSDPGSYSKIQKDLGLVTSYRKYDYNISLVRFDGITSSYMNGTPIFQIGYSPQTNIDIEKVERIVSFGMYDLPHTYSRTDFNNSRTVTDMVKLPISAYRICIESGYTPANSPTISINVTNGTSTIYQMNTTTYPTSDMPVIFDLSEEFNKYDDSLHNINITFNNTIGYCYSSHAGDLVGDKLAAKLIVQVW
;
A
#
# COMPACT_ATOMS: atom_id res chain seq x y z
N MET A 1 -40.28 32.00 -64.74
CA MET A 1 -41.16 30.82 -64.75
C MET A 1 -40.27 29.58 -64.69
N GLY A 2 -40.28 28.88 -63.56
CA GLY A 2 -39.39 27.74 -63.31
C GLY A 2 -39.82 26.49 -64.07
N SER A 3 -38.91 25.92 -64.85
CA SER A 3 -39.11 24.63 -65.51
C SER A 3 -38.84 23.51 -64.50
N ARG A 4 -39.89 22.80 -64.09
CA ARG A 4 -39.82 21.57 -63.31
C ARG A 4 -39.34 20.45 -64.21
N ILE A 5 -38.20 19.84 -63.89
CA ILE A 5 -37.78 18.56 -64.48
C ILE A 5 -38.68 17.48 -63.88
N GLY A 6 -39.80 17.19 -64.56
CA GLY A 6 -40.63 16.03 -64.28
C GLY A 6 -40.08 14.82 -65.03
N LEU A 7 -39.51 13.85 -64.30
CA LEU A 7 -39.19 12.53 -64.85
C LEU A 7 -40.51 11.77 -65.06
N THR A 8 -41.07 11.77 -66.27
CA THR A 8 -42.39 11.19 -66.58
C THR A 8 -42.32 9.88 -67.39
N SER A 9 -41.35 9.01 -67.13
CA SER A 9 -41.39 7.64 -67.67
C SER A 9 -41.24 6.61 -66.56
N SER A 10 -42.30 5.82 -66.34
CA SER A 10 -42.41 4.84 -65.26
C SER A 10 -41.27 3.82 -65.26
N SER A 11 -40.67 3.54 -66.43
CA SER A 11 -39.54 2.62 -66.59
C SER A 11 -38.21 3.19 -66.09
N ALA A 12 -38.01 4.52 -66.14
CA ALA A 12 -36.79 5.17 -65.63
C ALA A 12 -36.83 5.30 -64.10
N GLN A 13 -38.03 5.50 -63.54
CA GLN A 13 -38.25 5.56 -62.09
C GLN A 13 -38.00 4.20 -61.41
N VAL A 14 -38.44 3.09 -62.03
CA VAL A 14 -38.17 1.72 -61.50
C VAL A 14 -36.66 1.41 -61.44
N ASN A 15 -35.86 1.96 -62.36
CA ASN A 15 -34.41 1.72 -62.40
C ASN A 15 -33.64 2.58 -61.38
N ILE A 16 -34.06 3.83 -61.16
CA ILE A 16 -33.43 4.72 -60.17
C ILE A 16 -33.79 4.30 -58.73
N ASP A 17 -35.03 3.86 -58.49
CA ASP A 17 -35.48 3.38 -57.17
C ASP A 17 -34.75 2.07 -56.80
N PHE A 18 -34.51 1.19 -57.77
CA PHE A 18 -33.72 -0.03 -57.57
C PHE A 18 -32.25 0.29 -57.25
N LEU A 19 -31.62 1.19 -58.00
CA LEU A 19 -30.22 1.59 -57.77
C LEU A 19 -30.04 2.28 -56.42
N ALA A 20 -30.98 3.15 -56.03
CA ALA A 20 -30.99 3.79 -54.72
C ALA A 20 -31.18 2.76 -53.60
N GLY A 21 -32.09 1.80 -53.77
CA GLY A 21 -32.31 0.71 -52.82
C GLY A 21 -31.07 -0.16 -52.60
N VAL A 22 -30.41 -0.58 -53.67
CA VAL A 22 -29.16 -1.37 -53.60
C VAL A 22 -28.03 -0.56 -52.96
N SER A 23 -27.94 0.73 -53.23
CA SER A 23 -26.90 1.60 -52.65
C SER A 23 -27.09 1.76 -51.14
N ILE A 24 -28.32 2.02 -50.69
CA ILE A 24 -28.66 2.11 -49.26
C ILE A 24 -28.40 0.77 -48.57
N PHE A 25 -28.77 -0.34 -49.22
CA PHE A 25 -28.48 -1.68 -48.71
C PHE A 25 -26.98 -1.93 -48.54
N LEU A 26 -26.16 -1.62 -49.55
CA LEU A 26 -24.71 -1.83 -49.50
C LEU A 26 -24.02 -0.96 -48.46
N VAL A 27 -24.42 0.30 -48.32
CA VAL A 27 -23.90 1.19 -47.26
C VAL A 27 -24.30 0.66 -45.89
N SER A 28 -25.56 0.25 -45.71
CA SER A 28 -26.03 -0.32 -44.44
C SER A 28 -25.30 -1.63 -44.10
N PHE A 29 -25.06 -2.47 -45.11
CA PHE A 29 -24.32 -3.72 -44.95
C PHE A 29 -22.86 -3.48 -44.57
N LEU A 30 -22.19 -2.51 -45.20
CA LEU A 30 -20.84 -2.09 -44.84
C LEU A 30 -20.76 -1.59 -43.39
N LEU A 31 -21.73 -0.79 -42.95
CA LEU A 31 -21.82 -0.33 -41.58
C LEU A 31 -21.98 -1.50 -40.60
N VAL A 32 -22.85 -2.47 -40.91
CA VAL A 32 -23.03 -3.67 -40.07
C VAL A 32 -21.75 -4.49 -40.00
N VAL A 33 -21.07 -4.74 -41.12
CA VAL A 33 -19.80 -5.49 -41.16
C VAL A 33 -18.70 -4.80 -40.36
N GLN A 34 -18.69 -3.47 -40.29
CA GLN A 34 -17.75 -2.70 -39.46
C GLN A 34 -18.13 -2.69 -37.97
N LEU A 35 -19.43 -2.70 -37.65
CA LEU A 35 -19.93 -2.69 -36.26
C LEU A 35 -19.78 -4.05 -35.58
N VAL A 36 -19.95 -5.16 -36.30
CA VAL A 36 -19.89 -6.51 -35.73
C VAL A 36 -18.57 -6.79 -35.00
N PRO A 37 -17.36 -6.55 -35.56
CA PRO A 37 -16.10 -6.71 -34.85
C PRO A 37 -15.98 -5.81 -33.61
N ASN A 38 -16.51 -4.59 -33.67
CA ASN A 38 -16.44 -3.62 -32.58
C ASN A 38 -17.27 -4.06 -31.36
N LEU A 39 -18.36 -4.81 -31.56
CA LEU A 39 -19.12 -5.43 -30.48
C LEU A 39 -18.32 -6.49 -29.72
N PHE A 40 -17.26 -7.05 -30.32
CA PHE A 40 -16.41 -8.09 -29.72
C PHE A 40 -15.14 -7.55 -29.04
N ILE A 41 -14.81 -6.26 -29.18
CA ILE A 41 -13.69 -5.62 -28.48
C ILE A 41 -13.74 -5.83 -26.96
N PRO A 42 -14.87 -5.64 -26.25
CA PRO A 42 -14.93 -5.89 -24.81
C PRO A 42 -14.89 -7.37 -24.42
N PHE A 43 -14.96 -8.30 -25.38
CA PHE A 43 -14.92 -9.75 -25.15
C PHE A 43 -13.57 -10.41 -25.46
N GLN A 44 -12.52 -9.62 -25.75
CA GLN A 44 -11.15 -10.14 -25.78
C GLN A 44 -10.80 -10.63 -24.37
N GLY A 45 -10.87 -11.94 -24.14
CA GLY A 45 -10.96 -12.58 -22.82
C GLY A 45 -9.73 -12.51 -21.89
N GLN A 46 -8.75 -11.66 -22.16
CA GLN A 46 -7.52 -11.58 -21.36
C GLN A 46 -7.58 -10.63 -20.14
N PRO A 47 -8.16 -9.41 -20.19
CA PRO A 47 -8.14 -8.47 -19.06
C PRO A 47 -9.01 -8.91 -17.88
N VAL A 48 -10.17 -9.53 -18.13
CA VAL A 48 -11.14 -9.89 -17.06
C VAL A 48 -10.56 -10.93 -16.11
N THR A 49 -9.77 -11.87 -16.64
CA THR A 49 -9.10 -12.89 -15.81
C THR A 49 -7.99 -12.28 -14.96
N LEU A 50 -7.21 -11.36 -15.52
CA LEU A 50 -6.08 -10.76 -14.81
C LEU A 50 -6.54 -9.82 -13.69
N HIS A 51 -7.57 -9.00 -13.97
CA HIS A 51 -8.25 -8.19 -12.96
C HIS A 51 -8.74 -9.00 -11.77
N SER A 52 -9.49 -10.08 -12.02
CA SER A 52 -10.03 -10.91 -10.94
C SER A 52 -8.94 -11.60 -10.12
N VAL A 53 -7.84 -12.02 -10.74
CA VAL A 53 -6.70 -12.64 -10.05
C VAL A 53 -5.96 -11.63 -9.19
N ALA A 54 -5.57 -10.47 -9.74
CA ALA A 54 -4.89 -9.42 -8.98
C ALA A 54 -5.76 -8.91 -7.82
N TYR A 55 -7.06 -8.71 -8.05
CA TYR A 55 -8.00 -8.30 -7.02
C TYR A 55 -8.10 -9.33 -5.90
N ARG A 56 -8.27 -10.62 -6.23
CA ARG A 56 -8.33 -11.70 -5.24
C ARG A 56 -7.04 -11.80 -4.45
N THR A 57 -5.87 -11.71 -5.10
CA THR A 57 -4.58 -11.74 -4.41
C THR A 57 -4.44 -10.55 -3.46
N GLY A 58 -4.85 -9.35 -3.86
CA GLY A 58 -4.91 -8.18 -2.97
C GLY A 58 -5.85 -8.36 -1.78
N VAL A 59 -7.05 -8.91 -2.00
CA VAL A 59 -8.01 -9.25 -0.92
C VAL A 59 -7.39 -10.23 0.06
N ILE A 60 -6.85 -11.35 -0.44
CA ILE A 60 -6.26 -12.40 0.39
C ILE A 60 -5.13 -11.83 1.25
N LEU A 61 -4.24 -11.02 0.67
CA LEU A 61 -3.15 -10.43 1.43
C LEU A 61 -3.64 -9.44 2.51
N CYS A 62 -4.64 -8.61 2.20
CA CYS A 62 -5.07 -7.56 3.12
C CYS A 62 -6.11 -7.98 4.17
N GLU A 63 -6.92 -8.97 3.87
CA GLU A 63 -8.10 -9.32 4.69
C GLU A 63 -7.97 -10.71 5.34
N ASP A 64 -7.20 -11.60 4.73
CA ASP A 64 -6.96 -12.94 5.24
C ASP A 64 -5.70 -12.96 6.12
N PRO A 65 -5.75 -13.58 7.31
CA PRO A 65 -4.56 -13.80 8.12
C PRO A 65 -3.67 -14.92 7.58
N GLY A 66 -4.10 -15.68 6.58
CA GLY A 66 -3.39 -16.84 6.06
C GLY A 66 -3.59 -18.07 6.94
N TRP A 67 -3.13 -19.22 6.46
CA TRP A 67 -3.33 -20.50 7.11
C TRP A 67 -2.15 -21.44 6.83
N TYR A 68 -1.71 -22.17 7.84
CA TYR A 68 -0.81 -23.31 7.68
C TYR A 68 -1.49 -24.60 8.11
N ASN A 69 -1.07 -25.71 7.53
CA ASN A 69 -1.55 -27.03 7.88
C ASN A 69 -0.46 -27.81 8.62
N ASP A 70 -0.78 -28.32 9.80
CA ASP A 70 0.08 -29.24 10.53
C ASP A 70 -0.61 -30.62 10.65
N THR A 71 0.17 -31.69 10.58
CA THR A 71 -0.33 -33.08 10.55
C THR A 71 -0.90 -33.54 11.90
N VAL A 72 -0.64 -32.83 13.00
CA VAL A 72 -0.94 -33.29 14.37
C VAL A 72 -1.99 -32.42 15.10
N ASN A 73 -2.84 -31.69 14.37
CA ASN A 73 -3.90 -30.78 14.88
C ASN A 73 -3.44 -29.39 15.33
N ASN A 74 -2.30 -28.91 14.86
CA ASN A 74 -1.78 -27.60 15.22
C ASN A 74 -1.91 -26.59 14.07
N SER A 75 -2.85 -26.76 13.14
CA SER A 75 -3.10 -25.80 12.05
C SER A 75 -3.64 -24.47 12.59
N GLY A 76 -3.28 -23.36 11.97
CA GLY A 76 -3.70 -22.06 12.46
C GLY A 76 -3.30 -20.88 11.58
N TYR A 77 -3.43 -19.68 12.16
CA TYR A 77 -3.25 -18.40 11.48
C TYR A 77 -1.86 -17.77 11.64
N ASN A 78 -0.98 -18.42 12.42
CA ASN A 78 0.41 -18.04 12.67
C ASN A 78 1.36 -18.77 11.71
N TRP A 79 1.02 -18.74 10.41
CA TRP A 79 1.77 -19.41 9.36
C TRP A 79 3.21 -18.87 9.24
N GLU A 80 3.47 -17.65 9.70
CA GLU A 80 4.80 -17.04 9.71
C GLU A 80 5.80 -17.81 10.59
N ASN A 81 5.30 -18.59 11.56
CA ASN A 81 6.12 -19.48 12.40
C ASN A 81 6.23 -20.90 11.82
N HIS A 82 5.52 -21.18 10.71
CA HIS A 82 5.39 -22.49 10.07
C HIS A 82 5.48 -22.36 8.54
N SER A 83 6.44 -21.55 8.08
CA SER A 83 6.61 -21.17 6.66
C SER A 83 6.81 -22.35 5.69
N ASP A 84 7.17 -23.52 6.22
CA ASP A 84 7.31 -24.75 5.44
C ASP A 84 5.96 -25.33 5.00
N ASN A 85 4.92 -25.22 5.84
CA ASN A 85 3.62 -25.87 5.64
C ASN A 85 2.47 -24.87 5.41
N VAL A 86 2.80 -23.72 4.81
CA VAL A 86 1.80 -22.72 4.41
C VAL A 86 0.83 -23.33 3.41
N SER A 87 -0.46 -23.09 3.62
CA SER A 87 -1.53 -23.53 2.73
C SER A 87 -2.24 -22.36 2.05
N ARG A 88 -2.24 -21.19 2.71
CA ARG A 88 -2.70 -19.94 2.14
C ARG A 88 -1.91 -18.79 2.77
N LEU A 89 -1.30 -17.95 1.93
CA LEU A 89 -0.68 -16.73 2.40
C LEU A 89 -1.74 -15.67 2.72
N GLY A 90 -1.48 -14.87 3.75
CA GLY A 90 -2.31 -13.73 4.13
C GLY A 90 -1.56 -12.87 5.13
N LEU A 91 -1.62 -11.55 4.99
CA LEU A 91 -0.84 -10.63 5.80
C LEU A 91 -1.66 -9.94 6.89
N ALA A 92 -2.98 -10.16 6.92
CA ALA A 92 -3.83 -9.56 7.92
C ALA A 92 -3.44 -10.04 9.33
N LYS A 93 -3.48 -9.12 10.28
CA LYS A 93 -3.25 -9.42 11.68
C LYS A 93 -4.43 -10.23 12.22
N ASN A 94 -4.11 -11.23 13.05
CA ASN A 94 -5.12 -12.03 13.74
C ASN A 94 -5.32 -11.45 15.15
N LYS A 95 -6.56 -11.34 15.59
CA LYS A 95 -6.91 -11.03 16.97
C LYS A 95 -6.72 -12.31 17.79
N PHE A 96 -5.62 -12.35 18.55
CA PHE A 96 -5.22 -13.49 19.40
C PHE A 96 -6.35 -14.07 20.27
N THR A 97 -7.35 -13.26 20.64
CA THR A 97 -8.43 -13.68 21.54
C THR A 97 -9.66 -14.27 20.86
N THR A 98 -9.86 -14.05 19.55
CA THR A 98 -11.12 -14.44 18.89
C THR A 98 -10.93 -15.12 17.53
N ASN A 99 -9.70 -15.47 17.13
CA ASN A 99 -9.44 -16.05 15.80
C ASN A 99 -10.06 -15.22 14.65
N SER A 100 -10.16 -13.90 14.85
CA SER A 100 -10.79 -12.99 13.91
C SER A 100 -9.73 -12.10 13.29
N SER A 101 -9.79 -11.89 11.98
CA SER A 101 -8.86 -10.99 11.32
C SER A 101 -9.19 -9.54 11.67
N THR A 102 -8.18 -8.68 11.60
CA THR A 102 -8.37 -7.23 11.48
C THR A 102 -8.10 -6.86 10.03
N PRO A 103 -9.12 -6.87 9.14
CA PRO A 103 -8.95 -6.56 7.74
C PRO A 103 -8.26 -5.22 7.55
N LEU A 104 -7.42 -5.12 6.52
CA LEU A 104 -6.62 -3.94 6.18
C LEU A 104 -5.60 -3.54 7.26
N MET A 105 -5.41 -4.32 8.32
CA MET A 105 -4.34 -4.14 9.29
C MET A 105 -3.34 -5.29 9.14
N LEU A 106 -2.17 -5.00 8.59
CA LEU A 106 -1.16 -6.01 8.30
C LEU A 106 -0.30 -6.31 9.53
N SER A 107 0.18 -7.54 9.59
CA SER A 107 1.13 -8.02 10.58
C SER A 107 2.56 -7.91 10.05
N GLY A 108 3.42 -7.28 10.85
CA GLY A 108 4.84 -7.15 10.54
C GLY A 108 5.55 -8.49 10.40
N SER A 109 5.36 -9.39 11.36
CA SER A 109 5.99 -10.71 11.36
C SER A 109 5.68 -11.51 10.10
N LYS A 110 4.43 -11.48 9.63
CA LYS A 110 4.00 -12.12 8.37
C LYS A 110 4.67 -11.53 7.15
N LEU A 111 4.74 -10.20 7.09
CA LEU A 111 5.37 -9.46 6.00
C LEU A 111 6.87 -9.77 5.92
N PHE A 112 7.59 -9.73 7.04
CA PHE A 112 9.02 -10.05 7.08
C PHE A 112 9.29 -11.54 6.81
N CYS A 113 8.42 -12.43 7.29
CA CYS A 113 8.52 -13.85 6.97
C CYS A 113 8.31 -14.10 5.47
N LEU A 114 7.29 -13.50 4.83
CA LEU A 114 7.06 -13.64 3.39
C LEU A 114 8.24 -13.08 2.57
N ALA A 115 8.78 -11.93 2.96
CA ALA A 115 9.98 -11.39 2.33
C ALA A 115 11.18 -12.31 2.50
N GLY A 116 11.37 -12.89 3.69
CA GLY A 116 12.41 -13.88 3.98
C GLY A 116 12.26 -15.16 3.17
N MET A 117 11.03 -15.66 3.00
CA MET A 117 10.73 -16.79 2.11
C MET A 117 11.16 -16.47 0.68
N TYR A 118 10.73 -15.34 0.14
CA TYR A 118 11.08 -14.92 -1.23
C TYR A 118 12.60 -14.78 -1.43
N ASN A 119 13.30 -14.19 -0.45
CA ASN A 119 14.75 -13.98 -0.49
C ASN A 119 15.58 -15.21 -0.08
N SER A 120 14.93 -16.35 0.19
CA SER A 120 15.65 -17.58 0.52
C SER A 120 16.48 -18.08 -0.67
N SER A 121 17.53 -18.84 -0.38
CA SER A 121 18.38 -19.44 -1.42
C SER A 121 17.73 -20.62 -2.15
N ASP A 122 16.49 -21.00 -1.82
CA ASP A 122 15.76 -22.08 -2.47
C ASP A 122 15.22 -21.62 -3.84
N PRO A 123 15.68 -22.22 -4.96
CA PRO A 123 15.16 -21.90 -6.30
C PRO A 123 13.66 -22.15 -6.45
N GLY A 124 13.08 -23.01 -5.60
CA GLY A 124 11.65 -23.32 -5.58
C GLY A 124 10.78 -22.26 -4.91
N SER A 125 11.38 -21.33 -4.13
CA SER A 125 10.63 -20.40 -3.28
C SER A 125 9.64 -19.54 -4.07
N TYR A 126 10.06 -18.98 -5.21
CA TYR A 126 9.17 -18.16 -6.05
C TYR A 126 7.91 -18.93 -6.47
N SER A 127 8.09 -20.17 -6.94
CA SER A 127 6.98 -21.03 -7.37
C SER A 127 6.12 -21.50 -6.20
N LYS A 128 6.70 -21.70 -5.02
CA LYS A 128 5.97 -22.01 -3.78
C LYS A 128 5.05 -20.85 -3.41
N ILE A 129 5.58 -19.62 -3.36
CA ILE A 129 4.80 -18.41 -3.06
C ILE A 129 3.71 -18.19 -4.13
N GLN A 130 4.01 -18.39 -5.42
CA GLN A 130 2.98 -18.34 -6.47
C GLN A 130 1.82 -19.30 -6.19
N LYS A 131 2.12 -20.52 -5.77
CA LYS A 131 1.10 -21.52 -5.42
C LYS A 131 0.30 -21.08 -4.18
N ASP A 132 0.98 -20.63 -3.13
CA ASP A 132 0.35 -20.28 -1.86
C ASP A 132 -0.47 -18.98 -1.91
N LEU A 133 -0.20 -18.12 -2.91
CA LEU A 133 -1.04 -16.96 -3.29
C LEU A 133 -2.22 -17.34 -4.20
N GLY A 134 -2.30 -18.59 -4.65
CA GLY A 134 -3.32 -19.04 -5.61
C GLY A 134 -3.12 -18.46 -7.02
N LEU A 135 -1.88 -18.17 -7.41
CA LEU A 135 -1.50 -17.67 -8.75
C LEU A 135 -1.19 -18.81 -9.73
N VAL A 136 -1.44 -20.06 -9.34
CA VAL A 136 -1.29 -21.24 -10.19
C VAL A 136 -2.64 -21.91 -10.35
N THR A 137 -3.10 -22.06 -11.58
CA THR A 137 -4.27 -22.84 -11.96
C THR A 137 -3.85 -24.06 -12.78
N SER A 138 -4.79 -24.93 -13.12
CA SER A 138 -4.52 -26.09 -13.98
C SER A 138 -4.06 -25.74 -15.40
N TYR A 139 -4.30 -24.51 -15.86
CA TYR A 139 -4.04 -24.08 -17.24
C TYR A 139 -3.20 -22.81 -17.35
N ARG A 140 -2.95 -22.09 -16.25
CA ARG A 140 -2.19 -20.84 -16.26
C ARG A 140 -1.41 -20.65 -14.96
N LYS A 141 -0.23 -20.06 -15.10
CA LYS A 141 0.61 -19.61 -14.01
C LYS A 141 0.84 -18.12 -14.21
N TYR A 142 0.54 -17.33 -13.18
CA TYR A 142 0.70 -15.88 -13.21
C TYR A 142 1.95 -15.47 -12.46
N ASP A 143 2.69 -14.54 -13.03
CA ASP A 143 3.78 -13.87 -12.34
C ASP A 143 3.23 -12.67 -11.55
N TYR A 144 4.02 -12.20 -10.60
CA TYR A 144 3.61 -11.13 -9.70
C TYR A 144 4.75 -10.18 -9.35
N ASN A 145 4.36 -8.96 -9.00
CA ASN A 145 5.13 -8.00 -8.23
C ASN A 145 4.25 -7.49 -7.09
N ILE A 146 4.70 -7.59 -5.85
CA ILE A 146 3.96 -7.10 -4.69
C ILE A 146 4.86 -6.22 -3.86
N SER A 147 4.42 -5.00 -3.59
CA SER A 147 5.21 -4.02 -2.87
C SER A 147 4.36 -3.19 -1.92
N LEU A 148 5.01 -2.68 -0.87
CA LEU A 148 4.46 -1.62 -0.02
C LEU A 148 5.13 -0.31 -0.36
N VAL A 149 4.32 0.70 -0.65
CA VAL A 149 4.78 2.03 -1.02
C VAL A 149 4.10 3.10 -0.17
N ARG A 150 4.77 4.24 -0.02
CA ARG A 150 4.19 5.46 0.58
C ARG A 150 3.03 5.97 -0.26
N PHE A 151 2.20 6.81 0.35
CA PHE A 151 1.12 7.51 -0.35
C PHE A 151 1.65 8.46 -1.44
N ASP A 152 2.84 9.03 -1.25
CA ASP A 152 3.54 9.86 -2.24
C ASP A 152 4.10 9.05 -3.44
N GLY A 153 4.07 7.72 -3.37
CA GLY A 153 4.51 6.82 -4.43
C GLY A 153 6.01 6.58 -4.48
N ILE A 154 6.79 7.09 -3.53
CA ILE A 154 8.24 6.90 -3.49
C ILE A 154 8.56 5.54 -2.83
N THR A 155 9.20 4.64 -3.58
CA THR A 155 9.63 3.30 -3.11
C THR A 155 10.94 3.34 -2.34
N SER A 156 11.82 4.30 -2.63
CA SER A 156 13.18 4.44 -2.07
C SER A 156 13.21 5.08 -0.68
N SER A 157 12.09 5.56 -0.15
CA SER A 157 12.04 6.31 1.12
C SER A 157 11.99 5.42 2.36
N TYR A 158 11.90 4.11 2.18
CA TYR A 158 11.87 3.19 3.29
C TYR A 158 13.27 2.63 3.58
N MET A 159 13.59 2.42 4.86
CA MET A 159 14.79 1.70 5.35
C MET A 159 16.08 1.92 4.53
N ASN A 160 16.63 3.15 4.51
CA ASN A 160 17.90 3.45 3.82
C ASN A 160 17.91 3.18 2.30
N GLY A 161 16.81 3.39 1.59
CA GLY A 161 16.75 3.14 0.14
C GLY A 161 16.17 1.79 -0.25
N THR A 162 15.78 0.97 0.73
CA THR A 162 15.21 -0.37 0.51
C THR A 162 13.71 -0.36 0.83
N PRO A 163 12.82 -0.74 -0.10
CA PRO A 163 11.40 -0.81 0.19
C PRO A 163 11.13 -1.73 1.40
N ILE A 164 10.21 -1.34 2.30
CA ILE A 164 9.82 -2.13 3.49
C ILE A 164 9.50 -3.57 3.09
N PHE A 165 8.84 -3.69 1.94
CA PHE A 165 8.41 -4.94 1.37
C PHE A 165 8.36 -4.81 -0.13
N GLN A 166 9.09 -5.68 -0.82
CA GLN A 166 8.96 -5.91 -2.25
C GLN A 166 9.30 -7.36 -2.53
N ILE A 167 8.41 -8.06 -3.21
CA ILE A 167 8.60 -9.43 -3.67
C ILE A 167 8.15 -9.57 -5.12
N GLY A 168 8.70 -10.58 -5.80
CA GLY A 168 8.41 -10.85 -7.19
C GLY A 168 9.19 -9.98 -8.17
N TYR A 169 9.08 -10.33 -9.46
CA TYR A 169 9.88 -9.70 -10.51
C TYR A 169 9.27 -8.39 -10.96
N SER A 170 10.04 -7.53 -11.60
CA SER A 170 9.45 -6.42 -12.35
C SER A 170 8.85 -6.99 -13.65
N PRO A 171 7.66 -6.54 -14.06
CA PRO A 171 7.06 -7.01 -15.30
C PRO A 171 7.93 -6.62 -16.51
N GLN A 172 7.95 -7.49 -17.51
CA GLN A 172 8.65 -7.23 -18.78
C GLN A 172 7.89 -6.18 -19.61
N THR A 173 8.57 -5.55 -20.56
CA THR A 173 7.94 -4.63 -21.51
C THR A 173 7.02 -5.39 -22.47
N ASN A 174 5.85 -4.82 -22.81
CA ASN A 174 4.87 -5.35 -23.78
C ASN A 174 4.06 -6.58 -23.31
N ILE A 175 3.78 -6.68 -22.02
CA ILE A 175 2.84 -7.68 -21.49
C ILE A 175 1.64 -6.97 -20.83
N ASP A 176 0.47 -7.61 -20.86
CA ASP A 176 -0.70 -7.13 -20.13
C ASP A 176 -0.45 -7.30 -18.62
N ILE A 177 -0.55 -6.19 -17.88
CA ILE A 177 -0.33 -6.17 -16.43
C ILE A 177 -1.57 -5.60 -15.79
N GLU A 178 -2.09 -6.31 -14.81
CA GLU A 178 -3.10 -5.76 -13.92
C GLU A 178 -2.45 -5.23 -12.66
N LYS A 179 -2.90 -4.07 -12.18
CA LYS A 179 -2.45 -3.46 -10.93
C LYS A 179 -3.64 -3.19 -10.01
N VAL A 180 -3.55 -3.69 -8.78
CA VAL A 180 -4.50 -3.41 -7.69
C VAL A 180 -3.79 -2.71 -6.55
N GLU A 181 -4.39 -1.64 -6.05
CA GLU A 181 -3.89 -0.88 -4.91
C GLU A 181 -4.85 -1.00 -3.72
N ARG A 182 -4.31 -1.18 -2.52
CA ARG A 182 -5.08 -1.20 -1.27
C ARG A 182 -4.39 -0.36 -0.21
N ILE A 183 -5.18 0.46 0.49
CA ILE A 183 -4.71 1.18 1.67
C ILE A 183 -4.71 0.20 2.84
N VAL A 184 -3.56 0.05 3.47
CA VAL A 184 -3.37 -0.81 4.63
C VAL A 184 -2.80 -0.04 5.79
N SER A 185 -3.03 -0.54 7.00
CA SER A 185 -2.53 0.01 8.26
C SER A 185 -1.68 -1.01 9.00
N PHE A 186 -0.89 -0.53 9.94
CA PHE A 186 -0.03 -1.33 10.80
C PHE A 186 -0.24 -0.92 12.25
N GLY A 187 -0.03 -1.85 13.17
CA GLY A 187 0.15 -1.49 14.57
C GLY A 187 1.47 -0.76 14.75
N MET A 188 1.57 0.04 15.81
CA MET A 188 2.75 0.86 16.09
C MET A 188 4.05 0.04 16.16
N TYR A 189 3.95 -1.23 16.56
CA TYR A 189 5.07 -2.18 16.69
C TYR A 189 5.25 -3.14 15.52
N ASP A 190 4.40 -3.08 14.48
CA ASP A 190 4.44 -4.04 13.37
C ASP A 190 5.54 -3.70 12.35
N LEU A 191 5.99 -2.44 12.27
CA LEU A 191 7.06 -2.02 11.36
C LEU A 191 8.29 -1.54 12.14
N PRO A 192 9.49 -1.53 11.52
CA PRO A 192 10.68 -0.95 12.13
C PRO A 192 10.41 0.47 12.59
N HIS A 193 10.61 0.68 13.89
CA HIS A 193 10.34 1.94 14.56
C HIS A 193 11.28 2.08 15.74
N THR A 194 11.45 3.30 16.21
CA THR A 194 12.02 3.61 17.52
C THR A 194 10.90 4.13 18.39
N TYR A 195 10.78 3.57 19.60
CA TYR A 195 9.81 3.99 20.60
C TYR A 195 10.54 4.23 21.91
N SER A 196 10.33 5.41 22.50
CA SER A 196 10.86 5.75 23.80
C SER A 196 9.76 6.30 24.68
N ARG A 197 9.46 5.60 25.78
CA ARG A 197 8.56 6.07 26.82
C ARG A 197 9.22 7.23 27.58
N THR A 198 8.49 8.30 27.81
CA THR A 198 9.01 9.54 28.43
C THR A 198 8.33 9.82 29.76
N ASP A 199 8.51 8.92 30.72
CA ASP A 199 7.98 9.04 32.08
C ASP A 199 9.05 9.66 32.98
N PHE A 200 9.16 10.99 32.93
CA PHE A 200 10.22 11.74 33.60
C PHE A 200 9.65 12.74 34.60
N ASN A 201 9.96 12.53 35.88
CA ASN A 201 9.60 13.43 36.97
C ASN A 201 10.47 14.70 37.04
N ASN A 202 11.67 14.64 36.46
CA ASN A 202 12.65 15.72 36.40
C ASN A 202 13.06 15.98 34.95
N SER A 203 13.79 17.07 34.72
CA SER A 203 14.32 17.39 33.40
C SER A 203 15.29 16.30 32.91
N ARG A 204 14.99 15.73 31.73
CA ARG A 204 15.82 14.73 31.07
C ARG A 204 15.85 14.96 29.57
N THR A 205 17.04 14.89 28.99
CA THR A 205 17.23 14.92 27.54
C THR A 205 17.33 13.51 26.99
N VAL A 206 16.56 13.23 25.94
CA VAL A 206 16.66 12.05 25.09
C VAL A 206 17.27 12.49 23.77
N THR A 207 18.23 11.72 23.25
CA THR A 207 18.89 12.00 21.97
C THR A 207 18.61 10.84 21.03
N ASP A 208 17.91 11.12 19.93
CA ASP A 208 17.66 10.18 18.85
C ASP A 208 18.52 10.52 17.64
N MET A 209 19.27 9.55 17.13
CA MET A 209 19.93 9.68 15.83
C MET A 209 18.98 9.25 14.73
N VAL A 210 18.57 10.20 13.89
CA VAL A 210 17.59 9.98 12.83
C VAL A 210 18.19 10.38 11.49
N LYS A 211 18.14 9.46 10.53
CA LYS A 211 18.41 9.79 9.13
C LYS A 211 17.17 10.40 8.50
N LEU A 212 17.33 11.48 7.75
CA LEU A 212 16.25 12.10 7.01
C LEU A 212 16.33 11.70 5.51
N PRO A 213 15.22 11.72 4.76
CA PRO A 213 13.86 12.00 5.23
C PRO A 213 13.31 10.85 6.08
N ILE A 214 12.41 11.18 7.01
CA ILE A 214 11.69 10.24 7.87
C ILE A 214 10.20 10.20 7.52
N SER A 215 9.58 9.04 7.70
CA SER A 215 8.14 8.87 7.47
C SER A 215 7.31 9.46 8.62
N ALA A 216 7.63 9.08 9.84
CA ALA A 216 6.90 9.42 11.04
C ALA A 216 7.88 9.88 12.13
N TYR A 217 7.71 11.08 12.68
CA TYR A 217 8.33 11.49 13.94
C TYR A 217 7.29 12.21 14.80
N ARG A 218 6.89 11.58 15.90
CA ARG A 218 5.83 12.05 16.78
C ARG A 218 6.25 12.05 18.24
N ILE A 219 5.84 13.09 18.95
CA ILE A 219 5.94 13.15 20.40
C ILE A 219 4.52 13.30 20.97
N CYS A 220 4.16 12.43 21.90
CA CYS A 220 2.89 12.45 22.59
C CYS A 220 3.14 12.70 24.07
N ILE A 221 2.51 13.73 24.62
CA ILE A 221 2.48 14.01 26.06
C ILE A 221 1.09 13.64 26.55
N GLU A 222 1.01 12.57 27.33
CA GLU A 222 -0.25 12.03 27.86
C GLU A 222 -0.69 12.80 29.12
N SER A 223 0.27 13.12 30.00
CA SER A 223 0.00 13.85 31.24
C SER A 223 1.29 14.41 31.87
N GLY A 224 1.14 15.16 32.96
CA GLY A 224 2.26 15.56 33.81
C GLY A 224 2.53 14.54 34.91
N TYR A 225 3.82 14.31 35.24
CA TYR A 225 4.19 13.33 36.28
C TYR A 225 3.72 13.77 37.68
N THR A 226 3.86 15.07 37.99
CA THR A 226 3.36 15.70 39.20
C THR A 226 2.29 16.74 38.86
N PRO A 227 1.13 16.77 39.55
CA PRO A 227 0.07 17.74 39.28
C PRO A 227 0.46 19.20 39.58
N ALA A 228 1.45 19.39 40.45
CA ALA A 228 1.88 20.72 40.91
C ALA A 228 2.76 21.46 39.90
N ASN A 229 3.37 20.76 38.96
CA ASN A 229 4.24 21.34 37.94
C ASN A 229 3.62 21.16 36.56
N SER A 230 3.75 22.15 35.68
CA SER A 230 3.28 21.98 34.31
C SER A 230 4.31 21.18 33.49
N PRO A 231 3.90 20.12 32.77
CA PRO A 231 4.78 19.42 31.83
C PRO A 231 5.35 20.40 30.81
N THR A 232 6.64 20.25 30.51
CA THR A 232 7.34 21.09 29.52
C THR A 232 8.17 20.24 28.58
N ILE A 233 8.27 20.69 27.34
CA ILE A 233 9.12 20.09 26.31
C ILE A 233 9.96 21.16 25.61
N SER A 234 11.20 20.85 25.30
CA SER A 234 12.00 21.61 24.33
C SER A 234 12.69 20.65 23.36
N ILE A 235 12.86 21.09 22.11
CA ILE A 235 13.38 20.25 21.03
C ILE A 235 14.49 21.00 20.33
N ASN A 236 15.64 20.34 20.15
CA ASN A 236 16.77 20.86 19.41
C ASN A 236 17.23 19.80 18.41
N VAL A 237 17.14 20.10 17.11
CA VAL A 237 17.71 19.24 16.07
C VAL A 237 19.05 19.82 15.68
N THR A 238 20.04 18.94 15.59
CA THR A 238 21.43 19.29 15.27
C THR A 238 21.94 18.43 14.12
N ASN A 239 22.67 19.05 13.20
CA ASN A 239 23.50 18.36 12.21
C ASN A 239 24.96 18.55 12.63
N GLY A 240 25.58 17.49 13.15
CA GLY A 240 26.88 17.59 13.82
C GLY A 240 26.80 18.52 15.05
N THR A 241 27.56 19.62 15.04
CA THR A 241 27.60 20.62 16.11
C THR A 241 26.63 21.79 15.91
N SER A 242 25.99 21.89 14.75
CA SER A 242 25.14 23.02 14.38
C SER A 242 23.68 22.73 14.70
N THR A 243 23.01 23.60 15.46
CA THR A 243 21.56 23.56 15.65
C THR A 243 20.87 24.09 14.40
N ILE A 244 19.98 23.27 13.83
CA ILE A 244 19.24 23.60 12.59
C ILE A 244 17.76 23.84 12.85
N TYR A 245 17.23 23.28 13.93
CA TYR A 245 15.87 23.51 14.40
C TYR A 245 15.86 23.63 15.92
N GLN A 246 15.09 24.57 16.42
CA GLN A 246 14.87 24.75 17.85
C GLN A 246 13.41 25.11 18.12
N MET A 247 12.78 24.33 18.98
CA MET A 247 11.53 24.67 19.63
C MET A 247 11.84 25.03 21.09
N ASN A 248 11.51 26.27 21.45
CA ASN A 248 11.63 26.74 22.84
C ASN A 248 10.68 25.99 23.76
N THR A 249 11.02 26.01 25.06
CA THR A 249 10.25 25.33 26.10
C THR A 249 8.78 25.71 26.03
N THR A 250 7.93 24.74 25.71
CA THR A 250 6.49 24.92 25.66
C THR A 250 5.87 24.25 26.88
N THR A 251 5.06 25.01 27.61
CA THR A 251 4.37 24.57 28.82
C THR A 251 2.98 24.07 28.47
N TYR A 252 2.61 22.88 28.96
CA TYR A 252 1.29 22.31 28.70
C TYR A 252 0.42 22.25 29.95
N PRO A 253 -0.88 22.56 29.83
CA PRO A 253 -1.82 22.40 30.92
C PRO A 253 -2.05 20.91 31.21
N THR A 254 -2.32 20.58 32.47
CA THR A 254 -2.70 19.23 32.93
C THR A 254 -4.13 18.90 32.52
N SER A 255 -4.43 18.93 31.23
CA SER A 255 -5.74 18.54 30.70
C SER A 255 -5.81 17.02 30.50
N ASP A 256 -7.01 16.45 30.55
CA ASP A 256 -7.26 15.02 30.30
C ASP A 256 -7.00 14.59 28.84
N MET A 257 -6.64 15.51 27.94
CA MET A 257 -6.34 15.19 26.55
C MET A 257 -4.83 15.15 26.27
N PRO A 258 -4.35 14.09 25.60
CA PRO A 258 -2.95 14.00 25.18
C PRO A 258 -2.62 15.07 24.14
N VAL A 259 -1.44 15.66 24.24
CA VAL A 259 -0.92 16.63 23.28
C VAL A 259 0.03 15.90 22.33
N ILE A 260 -0.17 16.09 21.03
CA ILE A 260 0.59 15.42 19.97
C ILE A 260 1.36 16.46 19.15
N PHE A 261 2.68 16.26 19.04
CA PHE A 261 3.57 16.96 18.11
C PHE A 261 3.91 16.02 16.98
N ASP A 262 3.49 16.38 15.76
CA ASP A 262 3.95 15.73 14.54
C ASP A 262 5.03 16.59 13.91
N LEU A 263 6.25 16.06 13.83
CA LEU A 263 7.45 16.78 13.40
C LEU A 263 8.03 16.21 12.11
N SER A 264 7.38 15.21 11.51
CA SER A 264 7.81 14.59 10.26
C SER A 264 8.10 15.61 9.16
N GLU A 265 7.12 16.45 8.84
CA GLU A 265 7.25 17.44 7.76
C GLU A 265 8.29 18.50 8.06
N GLU A 266 8.40 18.90 9.34
CA GLU A 266 9.37 19.91 9.75
C GLU A 266 10.79 19.38 9.62
N PHE A 267 11.02 18.13 10.02
CA PHE A 267 12.32 17.50 9.89
C PHE A 267 12.68 17.21 8.44
N ASN A 268 11.72 16.80 7.61
CA ASN A 268 11.98 16.51 6.19
C ASN A 268 12.35 17.73 5.32
N LYS A 269 12.39 18.94 5.88
CA LYS A 269 12.93 20.13 5.20
C LYS A 269 14.46 20.17 5.16
N TYR A 270 15.11 19.38 6.02
CA TYR A 270 16.58 19.33 6.12
C TYR A 270 17.18 18.29 5.17
N ASP A 271 18.50 18.27 5.06
CA ASP A 271 19.22 17.40 4.14
C ASP A 271 19.13 15.91 4.52
N ASP A 272 19.40 15.04 3.55
CA ASP A 272 19.28 13.57 3.68
C ASP A 272 20.37 12.92 4.58
N SER A 273 20.97 13.69 5.49
CA SER A 273 22.01 13.24 6.41
C SER A 273 21.44 12.72 7.73
N LEU A 274 22.33 12.16 8.55
CA LEU A 274 22.04 11.81 9.94
C LEU A 274 21.97 13.07 10.79
N HIS A 275 20.94 13.15 11.61
CA HIS A 275 20.64 14.26 12.48
C HIS A 275 20.46 13.78 13.92
N ASN A 276 20.95 14.56 14.87
CA ASN A 276 20.73 14.33 16.29
C ASN A 276 19.52 15.16 16.74
N ILE A 277 18.43 14.48 17.09
CA ILE A 277 17.23 15.09 17.64
C ILE A 277 17.33 14.99 19.15
N ASN A 278 17.60 16.12 19.80
CA ASN A 278 17.68 16.22 21.25
C ASN A 278 16.37 16.77 21.79
N ILE A 279 15.68 15.99 22.61
CA ILE A 279 14.41 16.38 23.21
C ILE A 279 14.58 16.42 24.72
N THR A 280 14.37 17.58 25.31
CA THR A 280 14.35 17.74 26.76
C THR A 280 12.91 17.72 27.25
N PHE A 281 12.63 16.71 28.06
CA PHE A 281 11.36 16.53 28.76
C PHE A 281 11.50 16.99 30.19
N ASN A 282 10.46 17.60 30.75
CA ASN A 282 10.43 17.91 32.17
C ASN A 282 9.01 17.77 32.72
N ASN A 283 8.87 16.94 33.76
CA ASN A 283 7.60 16.58 34.39
C ASN A 283 6.57 16.00 33.41
N THR A 284 6.98 15.14 32.48
CA THR A 284 6.12 14.56 31.43
C THR A 284 5.89 13.07 31.65
N ILE A 285 4.72 12.59 31.22
CA ILE A 285 4.40 11.18 30.96
C ILE A 285 3.93 11.11 29.50
N GLY A 286 4.48 10.18 28.73
CA GLY A 286 4.20 10.12 27.30
C GLY A 286 5.16 9.24 26.52
N TYR A 287 5.31 9.51 25.23
CA TYR A 287 6.24 8.78 24.37
C TYR A 287 6.74 9.58 23.17
N CYS A 288 7.91 9.20 22.69
CA CYS A 288 8.42 9.53 21.37
C CYS A 288 8.31 8.31 20.46
N TYR A 289 7.89 8.54 19.23
CA TYR A 289 7.78 7.55 18.20
C TYR A 289 8.44 8.04 16.92
N SER A 290 9.29 7.23 16.33
CA SER A 290 9.86 7.50 15.02
C SER A 290 9.87 6.25 14.14
N SER A 291 9.63 6.43 12.85
CA SER A 291 9.68 5.33 11.89
C SER A 291 10.04 5.83 10.50
N HIS A 292 10.84 5.03 9.79
CA HIS A 292 11.11 5.15 8.35
C HIS A 292 10.23 4.20 7.54
N ALA A 293 9.11 3.76 8.11
CA ALA A 293 8.25 2.76 7.51
C ALA A 293 6.79 3.21 7.56
N GLY A 294 6.11 3.23 6.42
CA GLY A 294 4.73 3.72 6.26
C GLY A 294 4.63 5.25 6.17
N ASP A 295 3.41 5.75 6.20
CA ASP A 295 3.02 7.14 6.43
C ASP A 295 2.12 7.18 7.65
N LEU A 296 2.23 8.23 8.47
CA LEU A 296 1.42 8.34 9.67
C LEU A 296 0.05 8.95 9.33
N VAL A 297 -1.03 8.22 9.61
CA VAL A 297 -2.42 8.68 9.40
C VAL A 297 -3.18 8.50 10.71
N GLY A 298 -3.55 9.61 11.35
CA GLY A 298 -4.09 9.57 12.70
C GLY A 298 -3.04 9.00 13.67
N ASP A 299 -3.38 7.94 14.40
CA ASP A 299 -2.53 7.23 15.36
C ASP A 299 -1.88 5.94 14.78
N LYS A 300 -2.02 5.70 13.47
CA LYS A 300 -1.55 4.47 12.82
C LYS A 300 -0.57 4.76 11.70
N LEU A 301 0.37 3.85 11.52
CA LEU A 301 1.11 3.77 10.28
C LEU A 301 0.23 3.16 9.19
N ALA A 302 0.28 3.72 8.00
CA ALA A 302 -0.43 3.26 6.83
C ALA A 302 0.47 3.26 5.59
N ALA A 303 0.12 2.46 4.59
CA ALA A 303 0.83 2.41 3.31
C ALA A 303 -0.12 1.96 2.20
N LYS A 304 0.33 2.07 0.94
CA LYS A 304 -0.32 1.43 -0.21
C LYS A 304 0.32 0.06 -0.44
N LEU A 305 -0.48 -1.01 -0.33
CA LEU A 305 -0.12 -2.30 -0.89
C LEU A 305 -0.45 -2.31 -2.38
N ILE A 306 0.56 -2.52 -3.20
CA ILE A 306 0.43 -2.66 -4.65
C ILE A 306 0.63 -4.12 -5.01
N VAL A 307 -0.34 -4.68 -5.73
CA VAL A 307 -0.28 -6.04 -6.30
C VAL A 307 -0.34 -5.90 -7.82
N GLN A 308 0.68 -6.40 -8.50
CA GLN A 308 0.71 -6.51 -9.95
C GLN A 308 0.76 -7.98 -10.35
N VAL A 309 0.00 -8.34 -11.38
CA VAL A 309 -0.09 -9.71 -11.90
C VAL A 309 -0.08 -9.68 -13.43
N TRP A 310 0.57 -10.65 -14.08
CA TRP A 310 0.57 -10.87 -15.54
C TRP A 310 0.57 -12.37 -15.91
#